data_AF-A0A3M1GSG2-F1
#
_entry.id   AF-A0A3M1GSG2-F1
#
_cell.length_a   1.000
_cell.length_b   1.000
_cell.length_c   1.000
_cell.angle_alpha   90.00
_cell.angle_beta   90.00
_cell.angle_gamma   90.00
#
_symmetry.space_group_name_H-M   'P 1'
#
loop_
_entity.id
_entity.type
_entity.pdbx_description
1 polymer ?
#
loop_
_entity_poly.entity_id
_entity_poly.type
_entity_poly.pdbx_seq_one_letter_code
_entity_poly.pdbx_strand_id
1 'polypeptide(L)'
;MTEQSVHLLAVTAVGVGLLHTIIGIDHTIPFVALGRARRWTLRRTLGLTAVCGIGHVAASLGIAVIGIFAGAAMEDLQWFDAMRGGLAAWALIVFGCTYAVWGWVRRKRPHTHVEEDDALASWSVGRWGLLIAFVLGPCEPLVPLLIVPGLESGWGAAMFVAVVFSISTLAAMLGVVTLGCYGLKSIRGGLAIHHADVLAGIAIAASGVAIKVFEI
;
A
#
# COMPACT_ATOMS: atom_id res chain seq x y z
N MET A 1 -23.65 24.66 2.35
CA MET A 1 -23.08 23.73 3.35
C MET A 1 -23.08 24.46 4.70
N THR A 2 -23.71 23.89 5.72
CA THR A 2 -23.58 24.43 7.10
C THR A 2 -22.21 24.03 7.65
N GLU A 3 -21.63 24.82 8.58
CA GLU A 3 -20.31 24.49 9.15
C GLU A 3 -20.28 23.08 9.75
N GLN A 4 -21.39 22.65 10.34
CA GLN A 4 -21.57 21.34 10.95
C GLN A 4 -21.44 20.18 9.95
N SER A 5 -21.94 20.35 8.71
CA SER A 5 -21.77 19.37 7.63
C SER A 5 -20.32 19.26 7.17
N VAL A 6 -19.58 20.37 7.11
CA VAL A 6 -18.17 20.38 6.72
C VAL A 6 -17.31 19.65 7.74
N HIS A 7 -17.55 19.90 9.03
CA HIS A 7 -16.85 19.22 10.12
C HIS A 7 -17.09 17.70 10.11
N LEU A 8 -18.33 17.25 9.87
CA LEU A 8 -18.65 15.83 9.76
C LEU A 8 -17.94 15.16 8.57
N LEU A 9 -17.96 15.80 7.40
CA LEU A 9 -17.25 15.30 6.20
C LEU A 9 -15.74 15.24 6.42
N ALA A 10 -15.15 16.25 7.07
CA ALA A 10 -13.72 16.27 7.36
C ALA A 10 -13.33 15.15 8.35
N VAL A 11 -14.08 15.01 9.45
CA VAL A 11 -13.79 14.00 10.48
C VAL A 11 -13.95 12.59 9.94
N THR A 12 -14.99 12.34 9.13
CA THR A 12 -15.18 11.04 8.48
C THR A 12 -14.08 10.75 7.47
N ALA A 13 -13.72 11.71 6.61
CA ALA A 13 -12.62 11.54 5.65
C ALA A 13 -11.27 11.27 6.33
N VAL A 14 -10.96 12.00 7.40
CA VAL A 14 -9.75 11.75 8.20
C VAL A 14 -9.83 10.39 8.86
N GLY A 15 -10.93 10.08 9.56
CA GLY A 15 -11.10 8.83 10.30
C GLY A 15 -10.99 7.61 9.38
N VAL A 16 -11.69 7.62 8.26
CA VAL A 16 -11.65 6.53 7.27
C VAL A 16 -10.26 6.41 6.66
N GLY A 17 -9.62 7.51 6.24
CA GLY A 17 -8.28 7.46 5.66
C GLY A 17 -7.23 6.93 6.64
N LEU A 18 -7.28 7.36 7.91
CA LEU A 18 -6.40 6.85 8.96
C LEU A 18 -6.66 5.37 9.26
N LEU A 19 -7.92 4.99 9.49
CA LEU A 19 -8.29 3.63 9.86
C LEU A 19 -7.97 2.64 8.73
N HIS A 20 -8.36 2.95 7.49
CA HIS A 20 -8.01 2.13 6.34
C HIS A 20 -6.50 1.95 6.20
N THR A 21 -5.70 3.00 6.40
CA THR A 21 -4.24 2.88 6.26
C THR A 21 -3.58 2.10 7.39
N ILE A 22 -4.11 2.23 8.61
CA ILE A 22 -3.59 1.51 9.79
C ILE A 22 -3.98 0.02 9.74
N ILE A 23 -5.21 -0.26 9.30
CA ILE A 23 -5.75 -1.63 9.14
C ILE A 23 -5.26 -2.27 7.84
N GLY A 24 -4.97 -1.45 6.82
CA GLY A 24 -4.36 -1.80 5.53
C GLY A 24 -2.91 -2.23 5.70
N ILE A 25 -2.75 -3.42 6.25
CA ILE A 25 -1.47 -4.08 6.55
C ILE A 25 -0.62 -4.23 5.27
N ASP A 26 -1.27 -4.42 4.14
CA ASP A 26 -0.72 -4.52 2.79
C ASP A 26 -0.05 -3.24 2.30
N HIS A 27 -0.39 -2.09 2.87
CA HIS A 27 0.13 -0.82 2.44
C HIS A 27 1.46 -0.45 3.12
N THR A 28 1.72 -0.96 4.31
CA THR A 28 2.83 -0.47 5.16
C THR A 28 3.88 -1.54 5.43
N ILE A 29 3.45 -2.79 5.62
CA ILE A 29 4.36 -3.91 5.92
C ILE A 29 5.37 -4.17 4.79
N PRO A 30 4.99 -4.19 3.50
CA PRO A 30 5.95 -4.51 2.45
C PRO A 30 7.14 -3.55 2.37
N PHE A 31 6.93 -2.24 2.59
CA PHE A 31 8.00 -1.24 2.58
C PHE A 31 8.94 -1.39 3.77
N VAL A 32 8.39 -1.62 4.96
CA VAL A 32 9.18 -1.79 6.18
C VAL A 32 10.00 -3.08 6.10
N ALA A 33 9.37 -4.17 5.66
CA ALA A 33 10.00 -5.48 5.49
C ALA A 33 11.13 -5.43 4.46
N LEU A 34 10.87 -4.88 3.27
CA LEU A 34 11.88 -4.79 2.21
C LEU A 34 12.99 -3.79 2.56
N GLY A 35 12.64 -2.66 3.17
CA GLY A 35 13.61 -1.67 3.64
C GLY A 35 14.57 -2.26 4.68
N ARG A 36 14.08 -3.14 5.56
CA ARG A 36 14.91 -3.85 6.54
C ARG A 36 15.78 -4.93 5.88
N ALA A 37 15.21 -5.78 5.03
CA ALA A 37 15.91 -6.86 4.36
C ALA A 37 17.05 -6.32 3.46
N ARG A 38 16.78 -5.23 2.74
CA ARG A 38 17.76 -4.57 1.84
C ARG A 38 18.62 -3.50 2.51
N ARG A 39 18.48 -3.28 3.83
CA ARG A 39 19.19 -2.25 4.60
C ARG A 39 19.06 -0.84 3.98
N TRP A 40 17.88 -0.50 3.48
CA TRP A 40 17.62 0.84 2.95
C TRP A 40 17.70 1.90 4.06
N THR A 41 18.15 3.10 3.67
CA THR A 41 18.06 4.27 4.56
C THR A 41 16.61 4.68 4.72
N LEU A 42 16.25 5.25 5.88
CA LEU A 42 14.89 5.72 6.16
C LEU A 42 14.38 6.66 5.05
N ARG A 43 15.25 7.55 4.56
CA ARG A 43 14.94 8.46 3.45
C ARG A 43 14.54 7.72 2.16
N ARG A 44 15.23 6.62 1.82
CA ARG A 44 14.89 5.81 0.64
C ARG A 44 13.56 5.10 0.81
N THR A 45 13.33 4.49 1.97
CA THR A 45 12.06 3.79 2.25
C THR A 45 10.88 4.76 2.20
N LEU A 46 10.98 5.90 2.91
CA LEU A 46 9.93 6.93 2.91
C LEU A 46 9.74 7.58 1.55
N GLY A 47 10.81 7.81 0.78
CA GLY A 47 10.70 8.34 -0.57
C GLY A 47 9.93 7.41 -1.51
N LEU A 48 10.21 6.10 -1.44
CA LEU A 48 9.48 5.11 -2.23
C LEU A 48 8.02 4.98 -1.77
N THR A 49 7.77 4.93 -0.47
CA THR A 49 6.41 4.92 0.11
C THR A 49 5.63 6.16 -0.31
N ALA A 50 6.25 7.35 -0.32
CA ALA A 50 5.59 8.58 -0.74
C ALA A 50 5.19 8.53 -2.23
N VAL A 51 6.09 8.08 -3.11
CA VAL A 51 5.81 7.95 -4.55
C VAL A 51 4.68 6.94 -4.78
N CYS A 52 4.72 5.78 -4.12
CA CYS A 52 3.66 4.78 -4.24
C CYS A 52 2.33 5.28 -3.65
N GLY A 53 2.36 5.96 -2.49
CA GLY A 53 1.16 6.50 -1.84
C GLY A 53 0.49 7.58 -2.68
N ILE A 54 1.28 8.49 -3.28
CA ILE A 54 0.76 9.49 -4.22
C ILE A 54 0.14 8.79 -5.44
N GLY A 55 0.82 7.80 -6.01
CA GLY A 55 0.31 7.04 -7.17
C GLY A 55 -1.00 6.31 -6.86
N HIS A 56 -1.08 5.64 -5.71
CA HIS A 56 -2.25 4.90 -5.23
C HIS A 56 -3.47 5.83 -5.03
N VAL A 57 -3.26 6.96 -4.35
CA VAL A 57 -4.32 7.94 -4.09
C VAL A 57 -4.77 8.61 -5.39
N ALA A 58 -3.83 8.99 -6.26
CA ALA A 58 -4.15 9.61 -7.55
C ALA A 58 -4.89 8.65 -8.49
N ALA A 59 -4.49 7.37 -8.54
CA ALA A 59 -5.18 6.36 -9.34
C ALA A 59 -6.61 6.12 -8.86
N SER A 60 -6.81 6.05 -7.54
CA SER A 60 -8.13 5.88 -6.92
C SER A 60 -9.03 7.10 -7.15
N LEU A 61 -8.48 8.31 -7.01
CA LEU A 61 -9.20 9.55 -7.28
C LEU A 61 -9.58 9.65 -8.77
N GLY A 62 -8.68 9.27 -9.68
CA GLY A 62 -8.94 9.26 -11.12
C GLY A 62 -10.14 8.37 -11.47
N ILE A 63 -10.23 7.18 -10.89
CA ILE A 63 -11.35 6.26 -11.13
C ILE A 63 -12.64 6.75 -10.51
N ALA A 64 -12.61 7.28 -9.29
CA ALA A 64 -13.78 7.86 -8.69
C ALA A 64 -14.34 9.01 -9.54
N VAL A 65 -13.45 9.89 -10.04
CA VAL A 65 -13.85 11.00 -10.93
C VAL A 65 -14.43 10.47 -12.24
N ILE A 66 -13.76 9.52 -12.91
CA ILE A 66 -14.25 8.92 -14.16
C ILE A 66 -15.61 8.24 -13.94
N GLY A 67 -15.77 7.51 -12.85
CA GLY A 67 -17.01 6.82 -12.49
C GLY A 67 -18.19 7.76 -12.31
N ILE A 68 -17.97 8.87 -11.58
CA ILE A 68 -18.99 9.90 -11.38
C ILE A 68 -19.34 10.58 -12.71
N PHE A 69 -18.35 10.91 -13.56
CA PHE A 69 -18.59 11.54 -14.87
C PHE A 69 -19.26 10.62 -15.89
N ALA A 70 -18.94 9.32 -15.86
CA ALA A 70 -19.55 8.32 -16.72
C ALA A 70 -21.00 8.00 -16.33
N GLY A 71 -21.47 8.49 -15.17
CA GLY A 71 -22.76 8.09 -14.59
C GLY A 71 -22.82 6.58 -14.33
N ALA A 72 -21.66 5.94 -14.15
CA ALA A 72 -21.56 4.50 -13.98
C ALA A 72 -22.33 4.08 -12.73
N ALA A 73 -23.06 2.96 -12.81
CA ALA A 73 -23.68 2.38 -11.64
C ALA A 73 -22.58 2.04 -10.62
N MET A 74 -22.89 2.14 -9.32
CA MET A 74 -21.93 1.80 -8.26
C MET A 74 -21.35 0.38 -8.46
N GLU A 75 -22.13 -0.54 -9.05
CA GLU A 75 -21.72 -1.90 -9.38
C GLU A 75 -20.54 -1.97 -10.37
N ASP A 76 -20.51 -1.11 -11.39
CA ASP A 76 -19.43 -1.13 -12.40
C ASP A 76 -18.10 -0.68 -11.77
N LEU A 77 -18.14 0.36 -10.93
CA LEU A 77 -16.96 0.86 -10.23
C LEU A 77 -16.45 -0.13 -9.19
N GLN A 78 -17.36 -0.75 -8.43
CA GLN A 78 -17.02 -1.79 -7.46
C GLN A 78 -16.42 -3.02 -8.13
N TRP A 79 -16.87 -3.37 -9.34
CA TRP A 79 -16.27 -4.47 -10.09
C TRP A 79 -14.82 -4.16 -10.51
N PHE A 80 -14.55 -2.94 -10.98
CA PHE A 80 -13.18 -2.52 -11.30
C PHE A 80 -12.28 -2.48 -10.06
N ASP A 81 -12.79 -1.98 -8.94
CA ASP A 81 -12.06 -1.94 -7.66
C ASP A 81 -11.84 -3.35 -7.07
N ALA A 82 -12.81 -4.25 -7.16
CA ALA A 82 -12.66 -5.64 -6.72
C ALA A 82 -11.65 -6.41 -7.59
N MET A 83 -11.66 -6.19 -8.92
CA MET A 83 -10.72 -6.86 -9.82
C MET A 83 -9.28 -6.42 -9.57
N ARG A 84 -9.05 -5.10 -9.39
CA ARG A 84 -7.71 -4.58 -9.08
C ARG A 84 -7.22 -5.05 -7.70
N GLY A 85 -8.11 -5.16 -6.70
CA GLY A 85 -7.78 -5.68 -5.37
C GLY A 85 -7.38 -7.14 -5.43
N GLY A 86 -8.13 -7.93 -6.20
CA GLY A 86 -7.79 -9.32 -6.50
C GLY A 86 -6.41 -9.46 -7.15
N LEU A 87 -6.10 -8.62 -8.15
CA LEU A 87 -4.80 -8.62 -8.83
C LEU A 87 -3.65 -8.19 -7.90
N ALA A 88 -3.86 -7.13 -7.11
CA ALA A 88 -2.89 -6.64 -6.14
C ALA A 88 -2.56 -7.71 -5.08
N ALA A 89 -3.60 -8.37 -4.54
CA ALA A 89 -3.43 -9.45 -3.57
C ALA A 89 -2.63 -10.62 -4.14
N TRP A 90 -2.99 -11.10 -5.34
CA TRP A 90 -2.25 -12.18 -6.00
C TRP A 90 -0.82 -11.78 -6.32
N ALA A 91 -0.59 -10.54 -6.76
CA ALA A 91 0.75 -10.01 -7.00
C ALA A 91 1.59 -10.03 -5.72
N LEU A 92 1.04 -9.59 -4.58
CA LEU A 92 1.73 -9.62 -3.28
C LEU A 92 1.99 -11.05 -2.80
N ILE A 93 1.04 -11.97 -2.95
CA ILE A 93 1.23 -13.38 -2.57
C ILE A 93 2.35 -14.01 -3.40
N VAL A 94 2.28 -13.90 -4.73
CA VAL A 94 3.28 -14.48 -5.63
C VAL A 94 4.65 -13.84 -5.39
N PHE A 95 4.71 -12.52 -5.28
CA PHE A 95 5.94 -11.80 -5.01
C PHE A 95 6.54 -12.16 -3.64
N GLY A 96 5.72 -12.22 -2.59
CA GLY A 96 6.17 -12.57 -1.25
C GLY A 96 6.69 -14.01 -1.16
N CYS A 97 5.98 -14.96 -1.76
CA CYS A 97 6.38 -16.37 -1.82
C CYS A 97 7.69 -16.55 -2.60
N THR A 98 7.80 -15.94 -3.79
CA THR A 98 9.02 -16.02 -4.61
C THR A 98 10.21 -15.38 -3.91
N TYR A 99 10.02 -14.23 -3.23
CA TYR A 99 11.07 -13.58 -2.45
C TYR A 99 11.51 -14.43 -1.24
N ALA A 100 10.57 -15.08 -0.55
CA ALA A 100 10.87 -15.97 0.57
C ALA A 100 11.67 -17.20 0.12
N VAL A 101 11.24 -17.86 -0.97
CA VAL A 101 11.95 -19.01 -1.55
C VAL A 101 13.34 -18.62 -2.03
N TRP A 102 13.48 -17.48 -2.70
CA TRP A 102 14.79 -16.96 -3.12
C TRP A 102 15.72 -16.69 -1.93
N GLY A 103 15.21 -16.03 -0.88
CA GLY A 103 15.96 -15.76 0.35
C GLY A 103 16.39 -17.04 1.09
N TRP A 104 15.62 -18.13 0.95
CA TRP A 104 15.95 -19.45 1.49
C TRP A 104 17.04 -20.15 0.66
N VAL A 105 16.89 -20.19 -0.67
CA VAL A 105 17.85 -20.83 -1.59
C VAL A 105 19.21 -20.15 -1.56
N ARG A 106 19.24 -18.80 -1.49
CA ARG A 106 20.48 -18.02 -1.43
C ARG A 106 21.38 -18.41 -0.25
N ARG A 107 20.80 -18.91 0.85
CA ARG A 107 21.59 -19.34 2.01
C ARG A 107 22.19 -20.73 1.91
N LYS A 108 21.62 -21.59 1.08
CA LYS A 108 22.14 -22.95 0.89
C LYS A 108 23.32 -23.00 -0.09
N ARG A 109 23.60 -21.91 -0.81
CA ARG A 109 24.78 -21.84 -1.68
C ARG A 109 26.03 -21.53 -0.84
N PRO A 110 27.10 -22.34 -0.91
CA PRO A 110 28.38 -22.01 -0.30
C PRO A 110 28.89 -20.67 -0.86
N HIS A 111 29.65 -19.92 -0.07
CA HIS A 111 30.24 -18.62 -0.42
C HIS A 111 31.21 -18.72 -1.61
N THR A 112 30.69 -18.94 -2.81
CA THR A 112 31.41 -18.71 -4.06
C THR A 112 31.13 -17.27 -4.46
N HIS A 113 32.20 -16.48 -4.63
CA HIS A 113 32.20 -15.17 -5.27
C HIS A 113 31.71 -15.30 -6.73
N VAL A 114 30.43 -15.61 -6.91
CA VAL A 114 29.76 -15.54 -8.20
C VAL A 114 29.30 -14.11 -8.33
N GLU A 115 29.79 -13.52 -9.42
CA GLU A 115 29.61 -12.15 -9.87
C GLU A 115 28.18 -11.64 -9.67
N GLU A 116 28.12 -10.35 -9.33
CA GLU A 116 26.97 -9.57 -8.88
C GLU A 116 25.81 -9.44 -9.89
N ASP A 117 25.84 -10.15 -11.02
CA ASP A 117 25.04 -9.79 -12.20
C ASP A 117 23.84 -10.70 -12.52
N ASP A 118 23.73 -11.95 -12.05
CA ASP A 118 22.78 -12.89 -12.69
C ASP A 118 21.59 -13.45 -11.88
N ALA A 119 21.59 -13.51 -10.56
CA ALA A 119 20.55 -14.31 -9.88
C ALA A 119 19.26 -13.54 -9.51
N LEU A 120 19.28 -12.22 -9.66
CA LEU A 120 18.13 -11.32 -9.64
C LEU A 120 18.56 -10.07 -10.40
N ALA A 121 18.06 -9.87 -11.61
CA ALA A 121 17.89 -8.56 -12.22
C ALA A 121 16.92 -7.71 -11.34
N SER A 122 17.29 -7.37 -10.10
CA SER A 122 18.20 -6.27 -9.74
C SER A 122 17.49 -4.96 -10.00
N TRP A 123 17.06 -4.33 -8.91
CA TRP A 123 16.46 -3.00 -8.86
C TRP A 123 15.03 -2.84 -9.43
N SER A 124 14.65 -3.48 -10.53
CA SER A 124 13.36 -3.22 -11.18
C SER A 124 12.21 -4.01 -10.52
N VAL A 125 12.30 -5.33 -10.39
CA VAL A 125 11.14 -6.18 -10.03
C VAL A 125 10.63 -5.98 -8.61
N GLY A 126 11.49 -5.64 -7.63
CA GLY A 126 11.03 -5.36 -6.26
C GLY A 126 10.40 -3.97 -6.09
N ARG A 127 10.92 -2.95 -6.78
CA ARG A 127 10.32 -1.60 -6.79
C ARG A 127 9.09 -1.55 -7.66
N TRP A 128 9.14 -2.08 -8.88
CA TRP A 128 8.02 -2.13 -9.82
C TRP A 128 6.98 -3.15 -9.39
N GLY A 129 7.35 -4.30 -8.82
CA GLY A 129 6.39 -5.27 -8.28
C GLY A 129 5.59 -4.71 -7.10
N LEU A 130 6.27 -4.04 -6.17
CA LEU A 130 5.58 -3.29 -5.11
C LEU A 130 4.78 -2.13 -5.70
N LEU A 131 5.38 -1.27 -6.51
CA LEU A 131 4.71 -0.09 -7.08
C LEU A 131 3.50 -0.47 -7.93
N ILE A 132 3.56 -1.53 -8.73
CA ILE A 132 2.44 -2.02 -9.53
C ILE A 132 1.36 -2.62 -8.63
N ALA A 133 1.71 -3.47 -7.66
CA ALA A 133 0.74 -4.03 -6.73
C ALA A 133 0.02 -2.93 -5.92
N PHE A 134 0.76 -1.87 -5.57
CA PHE A 134 0.26 -0.77 -4.74
C PHE A 134 -0.57 0.26 -5.51
N VAL A 135 -0.12 0.64 -6.69
CA VAL A 135 -0.85 1.56 -7.58
C VAL A 135 -2.13 0.90 -8.09
N LEU A 136 -2.17 -0.43 -8.16
CA LEU A 136 -3.36 -1.21 -8.49
C LEU A 136 -4.21 -1.56 -7.25
N GLY A 137 -3.75 -1.28 -6.03
CA GLY A 137 -4.58 -1.47 -4.84
C GLY A 137 -5.82 -0.58 -4.89
N PRO A 138 -7.04 -1.12 -4.72
CA PRO A 138 -8.24 -0.31 -4.62
C PRO A 138 -8.21 0.48 -3.33
N CYS A 139 -8.50 1.78 -3.40
CA CYS A 139 -8.88 2.52 -2.22
C CYS A 139 -10.40 2.44 -2.07
N GLU A 140 -10.90 1.25 -1.73
CA GLU A 140 -12.34 0.93 -1.60
C GLU A 140 -13.14 1.96 -0.78
N PRO A 141 -12.61 2.57 0.29
CA PRO A 141 -13.36 3.56 1.05
C PRO A 141 -13.58 4.88 0.30
N LEU A 142 -12.79 5.19 -0.72
CA LEU A 142 -12.82 6.51 -1.40
C LEU A 142 -14.07 6.69 -2.27
N VAL A 143 -14.55 5.63 -2.92
CA VAL A 143 -15.69 5.72 -3.86
C VAL A 143 -16.99 6.12 -3.16
N PRO A 144 -17.44 5.46 -2.08
CA PRO A 144 -18.63 5.89 -1.33
C PRO A 144 -18.46 7.29 -0.72
N LEU A 145 -17.23 7.59 -0.26
CA LEU A 145 -16.89 8.85 0.40
C LEU A 145 -16.94 10.05 -0.56
N LEU A 146 -16.79 9.84 -1.87
CA LEU A 146 -16.89 10.90 -2.90
C LEU A 146 -18.29 11.01 -3.51
N ILE A 147 -18.99 9.89 -3.72
CA ILE A 147 -20.31 9.89 -4.34
C ILE A 147 -21.35 10.58 -3.45
N VAL A 148 -21.41 10.24 -2.16
CA VAL A 148 -22.40 10.80 -1.23
C VAL A 148 -22.34 12.34 -1.16
N PRO A 149 -21.19 12.98 -0.88
CA PRO A 149 -21.12 14.44 -0.89
C PRO A 149 -21.23 15.04 -2.29
N GLY A 150 -20.83 14.32 -3.36
CA GLY A 150 -20.95 14.77 -4.74
C GLY A 150 -22.40 14.96 -5.19
N LEU A 151 -23.30 14.08 -4.75
CA LEU A 151 -24.73 14.13 -5.06
C LEU A 151 -25.50 15.14 -4.19
N GLU A 152 -25.18 15.24 -2.89
CA GLU A 152 -25.97 16.05 -1.95
C GLU A 152 -25.44 17.47 -1.72
N SER A 153 -24.11 17.65 -1.74
CA SER A 153 -23.45 18.90 -1.34
C SER A 153 -22.72 19.60 -2.50
N GLY A 154 -22.70 18.98 -3.67
CA GLY A 154 -22.04 19.48 -4.87
C GLY A 154 -20.53 19.17 -4.94
N TRP A 155 -19.95 19.36 -6.13
CA TRP A 155 -18.57 18.98 -6.46
C TRP A 155 -17.50 19.58 -5.55
N GLY A 156 -17.73 20.75 -4.97
CA GLY A 156 -16.79 21.38 -4.03
C GLY A 156 -16.60 20.56 -2.74
N ALA A 157 -17.66 19.95 -2.24
CA ALA A 157 -17.61 19.09 -1.05
C ALA A 157 -16.86 17.78 -1.33
N ALA A 158 -17.13 17.16 -2.49
CA ALA A 158 -16.42 15.96 -2.92
C ALA A 158 -14.91 16.21 -3.09
N MET A 159 -14.52 17.32 -3.73
CA MET A 159 -13.10 17.68 -3.88
C MET A 159 -12.43 17.97 -2.53
N PHE A 160 -13.12 18.63 -1.60
CA PHE A 160 -12.61 18.85 -0.25
C PHE A 160 -12.35 17.52 0.47
N VAL A 161 -13.33 16.61 0.44
CA VAL A 161 -13.22 15.28 1.04
C VAL A 161 -12.07 14.48 0.40
N ALA A 162 -11.95 14.49 -0.93
CA ALA A 162 -10.84 13.85 -1.65
C ALA A 162 -9.49 14.34 -1.14
N VAL A 163 -9.29 15.65 -1.03
CA VAL A 163 -8.02 16.25 -0.59
C VAL A 163 -7.72 15.90 0.87
N VAL A 164 -8.71 16.02 1.76
CA VAL A 164 -8.55 15.68 3.18
C VAL A 164 -8.20 14.21 3.35
N PHE A 165 -8.91 13.32 2.68
CA PHE A 165 -8.63 11.88 2.67
C PHE A 165 -7.24 11.56 2.10
N SER A 166 -6.84 12.23 1.01
CA SER A 166 -5.54 12.04 0.38
C SER A 166 -4.38 12.40 1.32
N ILE A 167 -4.49 13.55 1.98
CA ILE A 167 -3.48 14.04 2.92
C ILE A 167 -3.42 13.12 4.15
N SER A 168 -4.57 12.73 4.71
CA SER A 168 -4.61 11.86 5.89
C SER A 168 -4.02 10.48 5.60
N THR A 169 -4.34 9.89 4.44
CA THR A 169 -3.83 8.59 3.99
C THR A 169 -2.31 8.63 3.79
N LEU A 170 -1.79 9.65 3.09
CA LEU A 170 -0.35 9.78 2.88
C LEU A 170 0.41 10.00 4.20
N ALA A 171 -0.15 10.82 5.09
CA ALA A 171 0.41 11.05 6.42
C ALA A 171 0.44 9.76 7.25
N ALA A 172 -0.64 8.97 7.23
CA ALA A 172 -0.72 7.68 7.91
C ALA A 172 0.29 6.68 7.35
N MET A 173 0.40 6.54 6.03
CA MET A 173 1.36 5.62 5.40
C MET A 173 2.79 5.95 5.83
N LEU A 174 3.19 7.22 5.74
CA LEU A 174 4.52 7.65 6.15
C LEU A 174 4.74 7.50 7.65
N GLY A 175 3.73 7.81 8.47
CA GLY A 175 3.76 7.65 9.92
C GLY A 175 3.98 6.19 10.34
N VAL A 176 3.19 5.26 9.81
CA VAL A 176 3.28 3.83 10.12
C VAL A 176 4.59 3.24 9.60
N VAL A 177 5.04 3.59 8.39
CA VAL A 177 6.34 3.13 7.88
C VAL A 177 7.49 3.65 8.73
N THR A 178 7.43 4.90 9.17
CA THR A 178 8.42 5.48 10.09
C THR A 178 8.43 4.74 11.42
N LEU A 179 7.26 4.51 12.02
CA LEU A 179 7.10 3.78 13.27
C LEU A 179 7.62 2.33 13.14
N GLY A 180 7.30 1.64 12.05
CA GLY A 180 7.77 0.29 11.78
C GLY A 180 9.29 0.22 11.59
N CYS A 181 9.88 1.20 10.88
CA CYS A 181 11.33 1.29 10.72
C CYS A 181 12.05 1.54 12.06
N TYR A 182 11.52 2.41 12.92
CA TYR A 182 12.10 2.67 14.24
C TYR A 182 11.84 1.54 15.25
N GLY A 183 10.65 0.95 15.25
CA GLY A 183 10.29 -0.17 16.11
C GLY A 183 11.18 -1.38 15.87
N LEU A 184 11.42 -1.73 14.59
CA LEU A 184 12.35 -2.81 14.22
C LEU A 184 13.83 -2.48 14.49
N LYS A 185 14.19 -1.20 14.62
CA LYS A 185 15.54 -0.79 15.07
C LYS A 185 15.73 -1.04 16.57
N SER A 186 14.64 -1.03 17.36
CA SER A 186 14.63 -1.31 18.80
C SER A 186 14.74 -2.81 19.11
N ILE A 187 14.19 -3.69 18.26
CA ILE A 187 14.22 -5.16 18.41
C ILE A 187 15.59 -5.72 17.97
N ARG A 188 16.65 -5.25 18.62
CA ARG A 188 18.05 -5.54 18.31
C ARG A 188 18.47 -6.91 18.86
N GLY A 189 17.88 -7.99 18.33
CA GLY A 189 18.32 -9.37 18.53
C GLY A 189 19.04 -9.89 17.30
N GLY A 190 20.32 -10.29 17.44
CA GLY A 190 21.22 -10.69 16.34
C GLY A 190 20.74 -11.86 15.45
N LEU A 191 19.69 -12.56 15.83
CA LEU A 191 19.11 -13.68 15.08
C LEU A 191 18.22 -13.25 13.90
N ALA A 192 17.65 -12.05 13.95
CA ALA A 192 16.66 -11.55 12.98
C ALA A 192 17.27 -11.11 11.64
N ILE A 193 18.58 -10.81 11.59
CA ILE A 193 19.25 -10.36 10.37
C ILE A 193 19.53 -11.54 9.44
N HIS A 194 19.79 -12.73 9.99
CA HIS A 194 20.09 -13.91 9.18
C HIS A 194 18.86 -14.30 8.33
N HIS A 195 17.65 -14.15 8.87
CA HIS A 195 16.38 -14.47 8.19
C HIS A 195 15.60 -13.31 7.61
N ALA A 196 16.21 -12.13 7.52
CA ALA A 196 15.52 -10.91 7.09
C ALA A 196 14.87 -11.04 5.69
N ASP A 197 15.54 -11.67 4.72
CA ASP A 197 14.98 -11.85 3.38
C ASP A 197 13.75 -12.78 3.38
N VAL A 198 13.83 -13.91 4.09
CA VAL A 198 12.73 -14.89 4.17
C VAL A 198 11.55 -14.30 4.93
N LEU A 199 11.81 -13.63 6.06
CA LEU A 199 10.78 -12.98 6.87
C LEU A 199 10.10 -11.85 6.11
N ALA A 200 10.85 -11.09 5.28
CA ALA A 200 10.25 -10.06 4.45
C ALA A 200 9.32 -10.65 3.39
N GLY A 201 9.74 -11.73 2.71
CA GLY A 201 8.86 -12.43 1.75
C GLY A 201 7.60 -12.99 2.41
N ILE A 202 7.73 -13.61 3.58
CA ILE A 202 6.59 -14.11 4.36
C ILE A 202 5.65 -12.97 4.76
N ALA A 203 6.19 -11.85 5.25
CA ALA A 203 5.37 -10.70 5.66
C ALA A 203 4.58 -10.11 4.49
N ILE A 204 5.18 -10.06 3.30
CA ILE A 204 4.52 -9.58 2.07
C ILE A 204 3.48 -10.58 1.55
N ALA A 205 3.78 -11.88 1.59
CA ALA A 205 2.80 -12.90 1.21
C ALA A 205 1.62 -12.92 2.18
N ALA A 206 1.89 -12.81 3.49
CA ALA A 206 0.87 -12.75 4.53
C ALA A 206 -0.03 -11.53 4.37
N SER A 207 0.51 -10.37 3.98
CA SER A 207 -0.33 -9.20 3.69
C SER A 207 -1.23 -9.42 2.48
N GLY A 208 -0.74 -10.05 1.40
CA GLY A 208 -1.59 -10.41 0.26
C GLY A 208 -2.67 -11.45 0.60
N VAL A 209 -2.37 -12.42 1.47
CA VAL A 209 -3.37 -13.36 2.01
C VAL A 209 -4.41 -12.63 2.87
N ALA A 210 -3.98 -11.68 3.70
CA ALA A 210 -4.89 -10.88 4.53
C ALA A 210 -5.91 -10.14 3.68
N ILE A 211 -5.48 -9.48 2.59
CA ILE A 211 -6.39 -8.84 1.62
C ILE A 211 -7.46 -9.83 1.12
N LYS A 212 -7.06 -11.06 0.77
CA LYS A 212 -7.99 -12.09 0.28
C LYS A 212 -8.93 -12.64 1.34
N VAL A 213 -8.48 -12.78 2.58
CA VAL A 213 -9.27 -13.36 3.68
C VAL A 213 -10.25 -12.33 4.25
N PHE A 214 -9.83 -11.08 4.32
CA PHE A 214 -10.61 -10.01 4.92
C PHE A 214 -11.42 -9.19 3.90
N GLU A 215 -11.28 -9.49 2.59
CA GLU A 215 -11.96 -8.76 1.49
C GLU A 215 -11.88 -7.23 1.67
N ILE A 216 -10.67 -6.74 1.99
CA ILE A 216 -10.31 -5.31 2.11
C ILE A 216 -9.57 -4.87 0.84
#